data_AF-A0A2V4UPR2-F1
#
_entry.id   AF-A0A2V4UPR2-F1
#
_cell.length_a   1.000
_cell.length_b   1.000
_cell.length_c   1.000
_cell.angle_alpha   90.00
_cell.angle_beta   90.00
_cell.angle_gamma   90.00
#
_symmetry.space_group_name_H-M   'P 1'
#
loop_
_entity.id
_entity.type
_entity.pdbx_description
1 polymer ?
#
loop_
_entity_poly.entity_id
_entity_poly.type
_entity_poly.pdbx_seq_one_letter_code
_entity_poly.pdbx_strand_id
1 'polypeptide(L)'
;MFFDKHKIPLDDQSYRVGHFTPDLEVGFIWKVAQKGELDPKQKKWFQELAKHELTESEKMKQGYPYKNPGSYQKDSDDFGSDPPGAHDSASNQPSFELPGGYEYYAKKVLEQ
;
A
#
# COMPACT_ATOMS: atom_id res chain seq x y z
N MET A 1 -10.64 -1.36 -4.14
CA MET A 1 -9.28 -0.80 -3.93
C MET A 1 -8.53 -0.76 -5.24
N PHE A 2 -7.65 -1.71 -5.56
CA PHE A 2 -6.78 -1.65 -6.76
C PHE A 2 -7.50 -1.64 -8.11
N PHE A 3 -8.69 -2.25 -8.22
CA PHE A 3 -9.47 -2.29 -9.47
C PHE A 3 -10.38 -1.08 -9.68
N ASP A 4 -10.55 -0.24 -8.67
CA ASP A 4 -11.35 0.98 -8.76
C ASP A 4 -10.44 2.16 -9.13
N LYS A 5 -11.01 3.18 -9.79
CA LYS A 5 -10.30 4.44 -10.01
C LYS A 5 -10.48 5.36 -8.82
N HIS A 6 -9.38 5.97 -8.37
CA HIS A 6 -9.34 6.87 -7.22
C HIS A 6 -8.77 8.22 -7.60
N LYS A 7 -9.14 9.24 -6.83
CA LYS A 7 -8.41 10.51 -6.82
C LYS A 7 -7.15 10.32 -5.99
N ILE A 8 -6.01 10.28 -6.66
CA ILE A 8 -4.69 10.09 -6.06
C ILE A 8 -4.03 11.47 -6.02
N PRO A 9 -3.85 12.07 -4.84
CA PRO A 9 -3.25 13.39 -4.74
C PRO A 9 -1.81 13.35 -5.25
N LEU A 10 -1.41 14.41 -5.94
CA LEU A 10 -0.04 14.63 -6.42
C LEU A 10 0.69 15.67 -5.56
N ASP A 11 -0.07 16.61 -5.01
CA ASP A 11 0.38 17.68 -4.12
C ASP A 11 -0.81 18.16 -3.27
N ASP A 12 -0.71 19.35 -2.67
CA ASP A 12 -1.74 19.99 -1.85
C ASP A 12 -2.96 20.49 -2.64
N GLN A 13 -2.90 20.52 -3.98
CA GLN A 13 -3.86 21.19 -4.86
C GLN A 13 -4.39 20.30 -5.99
N SER A 14 -3.65 19.28 -6.39
CA SER A 14 -3.88 18.52 -7.61
C SER A 14 -3.96 17.01 -7.34
N TYR A 15 -4.72 16.33 -8.20
CA TYR A 15 -4.87 14.88 -8.17
C TYR A 15 -4.90 14.32 -9.59
N ARG A 16 -4.44 13.07 -9.72
CA ARG A 16 -4.75 12.24 -10.89
C ARG A 16 -5.88 11.27 -10.57
N VAL A 17 -6.62 10.85 -11.60
CA VAL A 17 -7.60 9.77 -11.48
C VAL A 17 -7.03 8.50 -12.08
N GLY A 18 -6.93 7.44 -11.29
CA GLY A 18 -6.38 6.18 -11.79
C GLY A 18 -6.46 5.05 -10.78
N HIS A 19 -5.99 3.88 -11.20
CA HIS A 19 -5.82 2.74 -10.32
C HIS A 19 -4.60 2.94 -9.42
N PHE A 20 -4.64 2.33 -8.24
CA PHE A 20 -3.44 2.18 -7.41
C PHE A 20 -2.48 1.18 -8.04
N THR A 21 -1.19 1.45 -7.89
CA THR A 21 -0.15 0.49 -8.25
C THR A 21 0.09 -0.40 -7.03
N PRO A 22 -0.07 -1.73 -7.13
CA PRO A 22 0.23 -2.61 -6.02
C PRO A 22 1.74 -2.60 -5.74
N ASP A 23 2.09 -2.68 -4.47
CA ASP A 23 3.48 -2.81 -4.05
C ASP A 23 4.09 -4.14 -4.53
N LEU A 24 5.42 -4.16 -4.59
CA LEU A 24 6.16 -5.33 -5.06
C LEU A 24 5.89 -6.55 -4.18
N GLU A 25 5.59 -6.36 -2.89
CA GLU A 25 5.30 -7.40 -1.90
C GLU A 25 4.03 -8.15 -2.28
N VAL A 26 3.02 -7.42 -2.75
CA VAL A 26 1.77 -7.99 -3.25
C VAL A 26 2.04 -8.86 -4.48
N GLY A 27 2.93 -8.39 -5.37
CA GLY A 27 3.36 -9.18 -6.52
C GLY A 27 4.14 -10.44 -6.13
N PHE A 28 5.03 -10.36 -5.14
CA PHE A 28 5.80 -11.50 -4.65
C PHE A 28 4.90 -12.52 -3.95
N ILE A 29 4.09 -12.10 -2.99
CA ILE A 29 3.22 -13.00 -2.22
C ILE A 29 2.21 -13.71 -3.12
N TRP A 30 1.70 -13.02 -4.15
CA TRP A 30 0.85 -13.62 -5.17
C TRP A 30 1.57 -14.78 -5.87
N LYS A 31 2.82 -14.58 -6.32
CA LYS A 31 3.62 -15.63 -6.98
C LYS A 31 3.92 -16.82 -6.06
N VAL A 32 4.13 -16.58 -4.77
CA VAL A 32 4.32 -17.67 -3.79
C VAL A 32 3.03 -18.47 -3.64
N ALA A 33 1.88 -17.79 -3.49
CA ALA A 33 0.58 -18.42 -3.37
C ALA A 33 0.19 -19.26 -4.61
N GLN A 34 0.66 -18.89 -5.81
CA GLN A 34 0.46 -19.70 -7.03
C GLN A 34 1.19 -21.06 -6.98
N LYS A 35 2.20 -21.23 -6.10
CA LYS A 35 3.00 -22.46 -6.00
C LYS A 35 2.56 -23.38 -4.88
N GLY A 36 1.67 -22.92 -4.00
CA GLY A 36 1.21 -23.67 -2.83
C GLY A 36 0.69 -22.76 -1.73
N GLU A 37 0.34 -23.35 -0.59
CA GLU A 37 -0.10 -22.57 0.57
C GLU A 37 1.04 -21.68 1.12
N LEU A 38 0.70 -20.45 1.48
CA LEU A 38 1.61 -19.54 2.17
C LEU A 38 2.00 -20.11 3.54
N ASP A 39 3.26 -19.94 3.93
CA ASP A 39 3.67 -20.29 5.28
C ASP A 39 2.92 -19.43 6.33
N PRO A 40 2.89 -19.83 7.62
CA PRO A 40 2.14 -19.09 8.63
C PRO A 40 2.52 -17.62 8.78
N LYS A 41 3.79 -17.24 8.55
CA LYS A 41 4.25 -15.85 8.64
C LYS A 41 3.80 -15.05 7.41
N GLN A 42 3.95 -15.62 6.22
CA GLN A 42 3.45 -15.05 4.97
C GLN A 42 1.93 -14.86 4.98
N LYS A 43 1.19 -15.85 5.50
CA LYS A 43 -0.26 -15.79 5.66
C LYS A 43 -0.66 -14.70 6.63
N LYS A 44 0.01 -14.59 7.78
CA LYS A 44 -0.21 -13.51 8.75
C LYS A 44 0.05 -12.13 8.14
N TRP A 45 1.19 -11.96 7.48
CA TRP A 45 1.56 -10.71 6.79
C TRP A 45 0.49 -10.31 5.77
N PHE A 46 0.04 -11.26 4.94
CA PHE A 46 -1.00 -10.99 3.93
C PHE A 46 -2.35 -10.63 4.55
N GLN A 47 -2.71 -11.26 5.67
CA GLN A 47 -3.94 -10.93 6.41
C GLN A 47 -3.90 -9.53 7.03
N GLU A 48 -2.74 -9.13 7.57
CA GLU A 48 -2.53 -7.77 8.10
C GLU A 48 -2.62 -6.73 7.00
N LEU A 49 -1.97 -6.97 5.84
CA LEU A 49 -2.08 -6.09 4.69
C LEU A 49 -3.53 -6.00 4.20
N ALA A 50 -4.20 -7.14 4.01
CA ALA A 50 -5.59 -7.15 3.55
C ALA A 50 -6.51 -6.38 4.50
N LYS A 51 -6.27 -6.45 5.81
CA LYS A 51 -7.02 -5.67 6.79
C LYS A 51 -6.77 -4.17 6.64
N HIS A 52 -5.52 -3.74 6.47
CA HIS A 52 -5.16 -2.34 6.19
C HIS A 52 -5.93 -1.82 4.97
N GLU A 53 -5.78 -2.50 3.82
CA GLU A 53 -6.39 -2.13 2.54
C GLU A 53 -7.92 -2.07 2.59
N LEU A 54 -8.56 -3.01 3.30
CA LEU A 54 -10.01 -3.00 3.47
C LEU A 54 -10.47 -1.81 4.32
N THR A 55 -9.78 -1.52 5.42
CA THR A 55 -10.12 -0.35 6.25
C THR A 55 -9.86 0.97 5.53
N GLU A 56 -8.80 1.07 4.75
CA GLU A 56 -8.52 2.24 3.90
C GLU A 56 -9.65 2.45 2.88
N SER A 57 -10.04 1.39 2.17
CA SER A 57 -11.17 1.39 1.22
C SER A 57 -12.48 1.86 1.86
N GLU A 58 -12.78 1.39 3.09
CA GLU A 58 -13.96 1.82 3.84
C GLU A 58 -13.90 3.31 4.21
N LYS A 59 -12.74 3.82 4.64
CA LYS A 59 -12.55 5.25 4.93
C LYS A 59 -12.71 6.10 3.67
N MET A 60 -12.17 5.67 2.54
CA MET A 60 -12.35 6.36 1.26
C MET A 60 -13.83 6.43 0.86
N LYS A 61 -14.59 5.35 1.06
CA LYS A 61 -16.06 5.35 0.82
C LYS A 61 -16.82 6.29 1.76
N GLN A 62 -16.28 6.58 2.94
CA GLN A 62 -16.83 7.55 3.89
C GLN A 62 -16.45 9.01 3.54
N GLY A 63 -15.67 9.22 2.47
CA GLY A 63 -15.30 10.55 1.97
C GLY A 63 -13.91 11.02 2.38
N TYR A 64 -13.12 10.19 3.06
CA TYR A 64 -11.72 10.52 3.31
C TYR A 64 -10.93 10.52 2.00
N PRO A 65 -10.02 11.49 1.78
CA PRO A 65 -9.05 11.38 0.70
C PRO A 65 -8.08 10.22 1.00
N TYR A 66 -7.50 9.58 -0.03
CA TYR A 66 -6.52 8.50 0.14
C TYR A 66 -5.36 8.92 1.06
N LYS A 67 -4.59 9.91 0.61
CA LYS A 67 -3.68 10.73 1.42
C LYS A 67 -4.28 12.13 1.54
N ASN A 68 -4.08 12.82 2.65
CA ASN A 68 -4.67 14.14 2.85
C ASN A 68 -3.83 15.21 2.13
N PRO A 69 -4.38 16.01 1.21
CA PRO A 69 -3.62 17.09 0.56
C PRO A 69 -2.99 18.09 1.54
N GLY A 70 -3.64 18.32 2.68
CA GLY A 70 -3.11 19.19 3.72
C GLY A 70 -1.86 18.67 4.44
N SER A 71 -1.52 17.38 4.29
CA SER A 71 -0.31 16.79 4.88
C SER A 71 0.87 16.74 3.90
N TYR A 72 0.71 17.31 2.70
CA TYR A 72 1.77 17.37 1.70
C TYR A 72 2.96 18.22 2.19
N GLN A 73 4.16 17.66 2.07
CA GLN A 73 5.43 18.23 2.48
C GLN A 73 6.27 18.52 1.25
N LYS A 74 6.29 19.80 0.84
CA LYS A 74 6.96 20.23 -0.37
C LYS A 74 8.46 19.94 -0.41
N ASP A 75 9.12 19.90 0.75
CA ASP A 75 10.56 19.66 0.84
C ASP A 75 10.94 18.20 0.57
N SER A 76 10.04 17.26 0.86
CA SER A 76 10.23 15.81 0.66
C SER A 76 9.45 15.24 -0.53
N ASP A 77 8.54 16.02 -1.12
CA ASP A 77 7.62 15.56 -2.17
C ASP A 77 6.80 14.34 -1.71
N ASP A 78 6.35 14.36 -0.45
CA ASP A 78 5.58 13.28 0.17
C ASP A 78 4.45 13.82 1.06
N PHE A 79 3.58 12.93 1.51
CA PHE A 79 2.46 13.21 2.40
C PHE A 79 2.76 12.63 3.77
N GLY A 80 2.74 13.49 4.80
CA GLY A 80 2.76 13.05 6.19
C GLY A 80 1.40 12.52 6.65
N SER A 81 1.30 12.23 7.95
CA SER A 81 0.08 11.67 8.55
C SER A 81 -0.81 12.70 9.28
N ASP A 82 -0.44 13.98 9.27
CA ASP A 82 -1.22 15.05 9.89
C ASP A 82 -1.42 16.23 8.92
N PRO A 83 -2.67 16.59 8.56
CA PRO A 83 -3.91 15.86 8.87
C PRO A 83 -3.96 14.47 8.21
N PRO A 84 -4.64 13.47 8.82
CA PRO A 84 -4.63 12.11 8.31
C PRO A 84 -5.49 11.95 7.05
N GLY A 85 -5.05 11.09 6.13
CA GLY A 85 -5.86 10.52 5.06
C GLY A 85 -6.56 9.23 5.48
N ALA A 86 -7.19 8.56 4.50
CA ALA A 86 -7.71 7.21 4.66
C ALA A 86 -6.59 6.22 4.99
N HIS A 87 -5.42 6.39 4.35
CA HIS A 87 -4.24 5.55 4.55
C HIS A 87 -3.74 5.61 6.00
N ASP A 88 -3.57 6.81 6.54
CA ASP A 88 -3.12 7.01 7.92
C ASP A 88 -4.18 6.57 8.95
N SER A 89 -5.46 6.60 8.56
CA SER A 89 -6.59 6.23 9.42
C SER A 89 -6.95 4.74 9.36
N ALA A 90 -6.26 3.95 8.53
CA ALA A 90 -6.46 2.53 8.37
C ALA A 90 -5.83 1.72 9.53
N SER A 91 -6.13 0.42 9.61
CA SER A 91 -5.39 -0.48 10.50
C SER A 91 -3.92 -0.49 10.14
N ASN A 92 -2.99 -0.66 11.10
CA ASN A 92 -1.56 -0.73 10.79
C ASN A 92 -1.26 -1.73 9.65
N GLN A 93 -0.51 -1.28 8.65
CA GLN A 93 0.06 -2.16 7.64
C GLN A 93 1.16 -3.04 8.27
N PRO A 94 1.40 -4.26 7.76
CA PRO A 94 2.51 -5.08 8.24
C PRO A 94 3.85 -4.40 7.96
N SER A 95 4.89 -4.76 8.71
CA SER A 95 6.24 -4.31 8.39
C SER A 95 6.69 -4.83 7.02
N PHE A 96 7.70 -4.18 6.44
CA PHE A 96 8.31 -4.58 5.17
C PHE A 96 8.98 -5.98 5.22
N GLU A 97 9.05 -6.62 6.39
CA GLU A 97 9.65 -7.94 6.58
C GLU A 97 8.72 -9.07 6.10
N LEU A 98 8.34 -9.06 4.82
CA LEU A 98 7.72 -10.21 4.19
C LEU A 98 8.78 -11.31 4.02
N PRO A 99 8.65 -12.49 4.67
CA PRO A 99 9.68 -13.53 4.58
C PRO A 99 9.90 -14.00 3.14
N GLY A 100 11.16 -13.95 2.68
CA GLY A 100 11.56 -14.24 1.30
C GLY A 100 11.40 -13.06 0.32
N GLY A 101 10.81 -11.95 0.76
CA GLY A 101 10.60 -10.74 -0.05
C GLY A 101 11.92 -10.05 -0.38
N TYR A 102 12.76 -9.83 0.64
CA TYR A 102 14.07 -9.19 0.46
C TYR A 102 14.96 -9.96 -0.53
N GLU A 103 15.07 -11.28 -0.40
CA GLU A 103 15.86 -12.11 -1.32
C GLU A 103 15.30 -12.09 -2.74
N TYR A 104 13.97 -12.03 -2.88
CA TYR A 104 13.32 -11.90 -4.17
C TYR A 104 13.66 -10.56 -4.84
N TYR A 105 13.72 -9.46 -4.08
CA TYR A 105 14.09 -8.14 -4.61
C TYR A 105 15.57 -8.01 -4.92
N ALA A 106 16.45 -8.48 -4.02
CA ALA A 106 17.89 -8.45 -4.22
C ALA A 106 18.25 -9.14 -5.55
N LYS A 107 17.66 -10.30 -5.84
CA LYS A 107 17.87 -11.01 -7.12
C LYS A 107 17.30 -10.29 -8.35
N LYS A 108 16.30 -9.43 -8.19
CA LYS A 108 15.67 -8.71 -9.33
C LYS A 108 16.28 -7.35 -9.60
N VAL A 109 16.88 -6.73 -8.60
CA VAL A 109 17.43 -5.38 -8.67
C VAL A 109 18.95 -5.39 -8.82
N LEU A 110 19.66 -6.34 -8.21
CA LEU A 110 21.13 -6.35 -8.17
C LEU A 110 21.78 -7.30 -9.20
N GLU A 111 21.01 -8.20 -9.83
CA GLU A 111 21.51 -9.13 -10.86
C GLU A 111 21.19 -8.65 -12.30
N GLN A 112 21.05 -7.33 -12.53
CA GLN A 112 20.92 -6.75 -13.88
C GLN A 112 22.28 -6.52 -14.53
#